data_AF-A0A968M2P4-F1
#
_entry.id   AF-A0A968M2P4-F1
#
_cell.length_a   1.000
_cell.length_b   1.000
_cell.length_c   1.000
_cell.angle_alpha   90.00
_cell.angle_beta   90.00
_cell.angle_gamma   90.00
#
_symmetry.space_group_name_H-M   'P 1'
#
loop_
_entity.id
_entity.type
_entity.pdbx_description
1 polymer ?
#
loop_
_entity_poly.entity_id
_entity_poly.type
_entity_poly.pdbx_seq_one_letter_code
_entity_poly.pdbx_strand_id
1 'polypeptide(L)'
;MVAGGATARAVQFIQPFWERQQSGLVYVRSRREATAQAEFFRERGWRCAPYHAGLAAPERRRLEADWVAGRLPFVVTTNAFGMGINKPDCRWVLHGQPPLTLADYSQEVGRGGRDGQPATALLLVSEPTGLLDPSDRQMRQFFQRSQADLVAKAAAIAPKLPRTGQAEAIAQEFPDGAIALGLLHSFGHLIWRTPFEYELQGENWRFPPPDSTPLAEMQDFIDTRQCRWAFLIAAFGFPEEGRHTRCGVCDRCRQRGVPGP
;
A
#
# COMPACT_ATOMS: atom_id res chain seq x y z
N MET A 1 10.76 -12.76 -25.98
CA MET A 1 10.38 -11.42 -25.46
C MET A 1 11.14 -11.22 -24.16
N VAL A 2 12.13 -10.32 -24.15
CA VAL A 2 13.09 -10.21 -23.03
C VAL A 2 12.38 -9.55 -21.84
N ALA A 3 12.01 -10.35 -20.85
CA ALA A 3 11.64 -9.87 -19.53
C ALA A 3 12.89 -9.22 -18.91
N GLY A 4 12.89 -7.87 -18.88
CA GLY A 4 14.00 -7.03 -18.44
C GLY A 4 14.42 -7.23 -16.97
N GLY A 5 15.48 -6.52 -16.57
CA GLY A 5 16.21 -6.73 -15.31
C GLY A 5 15.37 -6.82 -14.03
N ALA A 6 14.18 -6.20 -13.97
CA ALA A 6 13.26 -6.31 -12.83
C ALA A 6 12.80 -7.76 -12.57
N THR A 7 12.42 -8.50 -13.61
CA THR A 7 11.98 -9.91 -13.47
C THR A 7 13.15 -10.79 -13.01
N ALA A 8 14.35 -10.57 -13.56
CA ALA A 8 15.54 -11.29 -13.12
C ALA A 8 15.88 -10.99 -11.65
N ARG A 9 15.74 -9.74 -11.22
CA ARG A 9 15.97 -9.33 -9.83
C ARG A 9 14.93 -9.91 -8.87
N ALA A 10 13.66 -9.95 -9.27
CA ALA A 10 12.59 -10.60 -8.53
C ALA A 10 12.91 -12.09 -8.30
N VAL A 11 13.31 -12.80 -9.36
CA VAL A 11 13.73 -14.19 -9.27
C VAL A 11 14.90 -14.35 -8.31
N GLN A 12 15.96 -13.54 -8.46
CA GLN A 12 17.14 -13.61 -7.60
C GLN A 12 16.79 -13.41 -6.12
N PHE A 13 15.83 -12.52 -5.83
CA PHE A 13 15.36 -12.27 -4.48
C PHE A 13 14.54 -13.43 -3.91
N ILE A 14 13.60 -13.98 -4.68
CA ILE A 14 12.66 -15.01 -4.22
C ILE A 14 13.34 -16.39 -4.07
N GLN A 15 14.30 -16.71 -4.97
CA GLN A 15 14.97 -18.01 -5.03
C GLN A 15 15.43 -18.58 -3.66
N PRO A 16 16.20 -17.85 -2.83
CA PRO A 16 16.65 -18.41 -1.53
C PRO A 16 15.51 -18.66 -0.54
N PHE A 17 14.42 -17.87 -0.60
CA PHE A 17 13.24 -18.12 0.24
C PHE A 17 12.46 -19.34 -0.27
N TRP A 18 12.35 -19.48 -1.59
CA TRP A 18 11.71 -20.64 -2.22
C TRP A 18 12.39 -21.94 -1.84
N GLU A 19 13.73 -22.00 -1.91
CA GLU A 19 14.53 -23.17 -1.52
C GLU A 19 14.34 -23.57 -0.05
N ARG A 20 14.10 -22.58 0.82
CA ARG A 20 13.84 -22.78 2.25
C ARG A 20 12.35 -22.96 2.57
N GLN A 21 11.49 -23.03 1.56
CA GLN A 21 10.03 -23.10 1.70
C GLN A 21 9.45 -21.97 2.57
N GLN A 22 10.07 -20.79 2.53
CA GLN A 22 9.66 -19.64 3.31
C GLN A 22 8.58 -18.84 2.59
N SER A 23 7.54 -18.50 3.34
CA SER A 23 6.37 -17.84 2.76
C SER A 23 6.61 -16.36 2.50
N GLY A 24 5.92 -15.82 1.49
CA GLY A 24 5.95 -14.39 1.21
C GLY A 24 4.83 -13.89 0.31
N LEU A 25 4.95 -12.63 -0.09
CA LEU A 25 4.00 -11.91 -0.94
C LEU A 25 4.73 -11.16 -2.05
N VAL A 26 4.14 -11.12 -3.24
CA VAL A 26 4.58 -10.27 -4.35
C VAL A 26 3.47 -9.27 -4.63
N TYR A 27 3.70 -7.99 -4.37
CA TYR A 27 2.79 -6.90 -4.72
C TYR A 27 3.08 -6.35 -6.12
N VAL A 28 2.02 -6.17 -6.90
CA VAL A 28 2.01 -5.59 -8.25
C VAL A 28 0.82 -4.64 -8.38
N ARG A 29 0.80 -3.80 -9.42
CA ARG A 29 -0.17 -2.70 -9.50
C ARG A 29 -1.49 -3.05 -10.18
N SER A 30 -1.51 -4.09 -11.01
CA SER A 30 -2.69 -4.44 -11.78
C SER A 30 -3.05 -5.92 -11.73
N ARG A 31 -4.34 -6.21 -11.96
CA ARG A 31 -4.85 -7.59 -12.08
C ARG A 31 -4.11 -8.37 -13.16
N ARG A 32 -3.89 -7.72 -14.31
CA ARG A 32 -3.15 -8.29 -15.44
C ARG A 32 -1.73 -8.68 -15.06
N GLU A 33 -1.01 -7.81 -14.35
CA GLU A 33 0.34 -8.11 -13.90
C GLU A 33 0.36 -9.22 -12.85
N ALA A 34 -0.61 -9.25 -11.93
CA ALA A 34 -0.69 -10.32 -10.94
C ALA A 34 -0.83 -11.68 -11.61
N THR A 35 -1.72 -11.79 -12.60
CA THR A 35 -1.89 -12.99 -13.42
C THR A 35 -0.61 -13.33 -14.18
N ALA A 36 -0.06 -12.37 -14.95
CA ALA A 36 1.11 -12.62 -15.79
C ALA A 36 2.38 -13.00 -14.99
N GLN A 37 2.63 -12.34 -13.85
CA GLN A 37 3.77 -12.67 -12.99
C GLN A 37 3.58 -14.03 -12.30
N ALA A 38 2.36 -14.35 -11.85
CA ALA A 38 2.08 -15.66 -11.28
C ALA A 38 2.25 -16.78 -12.31
N GLU A 39 1.81 -16.58 -13.56
CA GLU A 39 2.06 -17.50 -14.67
C GLU A 39 3.56 -17.68 -14.92
N PHE A 40 4.32 -16.58 -15.02
CA PHE A 40 5.77 -16.62 -15.18
C PHE A 40 6.48 -17.41 -14.07
N PHE A 41 6.12 -17.21 -12.80
CA PHE A 41 6.70 -17.98 -11.70
C PHE A 41 6.29 -19.45 -11.74
N ARG A 42 5.05 -19.76 -12.15
CA ARG A 42 4.58 -21.15 -12.30
C ARG A 42 5.29 -21.90 -13.42
N GLU A 43 5.57 -21.24 -14.54
CA GLU A 43 6.38 -21.80 -15.65
C GLU A 43 7.80 -22.17 -15.20
N ARG A 44 8.31 -21.52 -14.15
CA ARG A 44 9.60 -21.84 -13.50
C ARG A 44 9.51 -22.96 -12.45
N GLY A 45 8.33 -23.56 -12.29
CA GLY A 45 8.08 -24.62 -11.31
C GLY A 45 7.77 -24.12 -9.90
N TRP A 46 7.55 -22.81 -9.69
CA TRP A 46 7.17 -22.29 -8.38
C TRP A 46 5.65 -22.38 -8.17
N ARG A 47 5.26 -22.78 -6.95
CA ARG A 47 3.85 -22.83 -6.55
C ARG A 47 3.44 -21.46 -6.03
N CYS A 48 2.63 -20.76 -6.82
CA CYS A 48 2.01 -19.50 -6.45
C CYS A 48 0.69 -19.31 -7.21
N ALA A 49 -0.09 -18.31 -6.81
CA ALA A 49 -1.33 -17.92 -7.48
C ALA A 49 -1.44 -16.40 -7.58
N PRO A 50 -2.13 -15.87 -8.60
CA PRO A 50 -2.55 -14.49 -8.61
C PRO A 50 -3.70 -14.29 -7.60
N TYR A 51 -3.75 -13.14 -6.96
CA TYR A 51 -4.84 -12.73 -6.09
C TYR A 51 -5.20 -11.28 -6.37
N HIS A 52 -6.44 -11.01 -6.76
CA HIS A 52 -6.91 -9.66 -7.00
C HIS A 52 -8.45 -9.57 -6.94
N ALA A 53 -8.98 -8.35 -6.86
CA ALA A 53 -10.42 -8.10 -6.74
C ALA A 53 -11.29 -8.64 -7.90
N GLY A 54 -10.69 -8.96 -9.05
CA GLY A 54 -11.40 -9.61 -10.17
C GLY A 54 -11.68 -11.11 -9.98
N LEU A 55 -11.09 -11.78 -8.99
CA LEU A 55 -11.39 -13.18 -8.68
C LEU A 55 -12.70 -13.29 -7.91
N ALA A 56 -13.41 -14.40 -8.09
CA ALA A 56 -14.63 -14.69 -7.36
C ALA A 56 -14.36 -14.82 -5.85
N ALA A 57 -15.29 -14.39 -5.01
CA ALA A 57 -15.10 -14.43 -3.55
C ALA A 57 -14.79 -15.82 -2.97
N PRO A 58 -15.36 -16.94 -3.46
CA PRO A 58 -14.98 -18.28 -3.01
C PRO A 58 -13.54 -18.65 -3.38
N GLU A 59 -13.08 -18.22 -4.56
CA GLU A 59 -11.70 -18.46 -5.02
C GLU A 59 -10.70 -17.69 -4.17
N ARG A 60 -10.96 -16.40 -3.89
CA ARG A 60 -10.14 -15.59 -2.98
C ARG A 60 -9.99 -16.24 -1.61
N ARG A 61 -11.10 -16.67 -1.00
CA ARG A 61 -11.10 -17.39 0.29
C ARG A 61 -10.27 -18.68 0.25
N ARG A 62 -10.33 -19.44 -0.85
CA ARG A 62 -9.52 -20.65 -1.03
C ARG A 62 -8.04 -20.32 -1.06
N LEU A 63 -7.64 -19.33 -1.88
CA LEU A 63 -6.24 -18.92 -2.02
C LEU A 63 -5.67 -18.36 -0.71
N GLU A 64 -6.46 -17.58 0.03
CA GLU A 64 -6.10 -17.11 1.38
C GLU A 64 -5.83 -18.28 2.32
N ALA A 65 -6.76 -19.24 2.40
CA ALA A 65 -6.60 -20.42 3.25
C ALA A 65 -5.39 -21.28 2.83
N ASP A 66 -5.14 -21.41 1.52
CA ASP A 66 -4.01 -22.15 0.99
C ASP A 66 -2.67 -21.49 1.33
N TRP A 67 -2.60 -20.15 1.28
CA TRP A 67 -1.40 -19.40 1.67
C TRP A 67 -1.15 -19.46 3.17
N VAL A 68 -2.18 -19.22 3.99
CA VAL A 68 -2.09 -19.30 5.45
C VAL A 68 -1.61 -20.69 5.89
N ALA A 69 -2.18 -21.75 5.30
CA ALA A 69 -1.80 -23.14 5.60
C ALA A 69 -0.47 -23.59 4.95
N GLY A 70 0.23 -22.73 4.21
CA GLY A 70 1.51 -23.05 3.56
C GLY A 70 1.42 -23.93 2.32
N ARG A 71 0.21 -24.24 1.82
CA ARG A 71 0.01 -24.96 0.54
C ARG A 71 0.44 -24.12 -0.66
N LEU A 72 0.26 -22.80 -0.56
CA LEU A 72 0.84 -21.81 -1.46
C LEU A 72 1.98 -21.09 -0.72
N PRO A 73 3.25 -21.33 -1.07
CA PRO A 73 4.38 -20.63 -0.46
C PRO A 73 4.26 -19.10 -0.60
N PHE A 74 3.83 -18.60 -1.75
CA PHE A 74 3.58 -17.17 -1.92
C PHE A 74 2.43 -16.88 -2.88
N VAL A 75 1.93 -15.65 -2.81
CA VAL A 75 0.85 -15.12 -3.64
C VAL A 75 1.33 -13.87 -4.36
N VAL A 76 0.94 -13.71 -5.62
CA VAL A 76 1.15 -12.48 -6.39
C VAL A 76 -0.13 -11.67 -6.36
N THR A 77 -0.09 -10.43 -5.88
CA THR A 77 -1.30 -9.70 -5.55
C THR A 77 -1.23 -8.20 -5.78
N THR A 78 -2.39 -7.57 -5.90
CA THR A 78 -2.53 -6.11 -5.80
C THR A 78 -2.76 -5.70 -4.34
N ASN A 79 -3.13 -4.45 -4.09
CA ASN A 79 -3.65 -4.00 -2.80
C ASN A 79 -4.90 -4.76 -2.29
N ALA A 80 -5.46 -5.67 -3.09
CA ALA A 80 -6.66 -6.43 -2.76
C ALA A 80 -6.40 -7.53 -1.71
N PHE A 81 -5.16 -7.97 -1.50
CA PHE A 81 -4.81 -8.87 -0.40
C PHE A 81 -4.88 -8.08 0.91
N GLY A 82 -6.12 -7.89 1.38
CA GLY A 82 -6.51 -6.85 2.32
C GLY A 82 -6.81 -7.33 3.74
N MET A 83 -7.53 -6.52 4.50
CA MET A 83 -7.71 -6.61 5.96
C MET A 83 -8.17 -7.99 6.45
N GLY A 84 -7.54 -8.49 7.52
CA GLY A 84 -7.96 -9.72 8.23
C GLY A 84 -7.15 -10.98 7.94
N ILE A 85 -6.37 -11.01 6.86
CA ILE A 85 -5.47 -12.16 6.59
C ILE A 85 -4.22 -12.03 7.47
N ASN A 86 -4.01 -13.01 8.35
CA ASN A 86 -2.87 -13.07 9.26
C ASN A 86 -2.08 -14.37 9.05
N LYS A 87 -0.87 -14.25 8.52
CA LYS A 87 0.12 -15.33 8.48
C LYS A 87 1.36 -14.87 9.26
N PRO A 88 1.57 -15.36 10.51
CA PRO A 88 2.66 -14.88 11.37
C PRO A 88 4.04 -15.03 10.74
N ASP A 89 4.23 -16.10 9.99
CA ASP A 89 5.49 -16.56 9.44
C ASP A 89 5.77 -16.09 7.99
N CYS A 90 5.19 -14.97 7.56
CA CYS A 90 5.54 -14.33 6.29
C CYS A 90 6.99 -13.77 6.37
N ARG A 91 7.91 -14.32 5.58
CA ARG A 91 9.36 -14.04 5.66
C ARG A 91 9.84 -12.99 4.68
N TRP A 92 9.06 -12.72 3.64
CA TRP A 92 9.45 -11.74 2.65
C TRP A 92 8.27 -11.08 1.96
N VAL A 93 8.47 -9.83 1.57
CA VAL A 93 7.54 -9.05 0.77
C VAL A 93 8.31 -8.44 -0.39
N LEU A 94 7.88 -8.70 -1.61
CA LEU A 94 8.43 -8.12 -2.81
C LEU A 94 7.42 -7.15 -3.40
N HIS A 95 7.81 -5.91 -3.63
CA HIS A 95 7.07 -4.98 -4.47
C HIS A 95 7.70 -4.97 -5.86
N GLY A 96 6.97 -5.45 -6.86
CA GLY A 96 7.38 -5.40 -8.26
C GLY A 96 7.51 -3.96 -8.76
N GLN A 97 6.75 -3.05 -8.16
CA GLN A 97 6.81 -1.61 -8.37
C GLN A 97 6.42 -0.87 -7.08
N PRO A 98 6.79 0.42 -6.92
CA PRO A 98 6.35 1.23 -5.78
C PRO A 98 4.83 1.28 -5.64
N PRO A 99 4.30 1.11 -4.40
CA PRO A 99 2.95 1.51 -4.05
C PRO A 99 2.71 2.99 -4.32
N LEU A 100 1.43 3.40 -4.32
CA LEU A 100 1.07 4.79 -4.53
C LEU A 100 1.43 5.67 -3.33
N THR A 101 1.17 5.17 -2.13
CA THR A 101 1.41 5.93 -0.90
C THR A 101 2.38 5.22 0.03
N LEU A 102 3.03 5.99 0.90
CA LEU A 102 3.88 5.43 1.95
C LEU A 102 3.09 4.59 2.96
N ALA A 103 1.83 4.95 3.21
CA ALA A 103 0.90 4.20 4.03
C ALA A 103 0.64 2.79 3.46
N ASP A 104 0.37 2.69 2.15
CA ASP A 104 0.20 1.39 1.48
C ASP A 104 1.47 0.55 1.64
N TYR A 105 2.64 1.13 1.35
CA TYR A 105 3.92 0.43 1.50
C TYR A 105 4.11 -0.10 2.94
N SER A 106 3.90 0.75 3.95
CA SER A 106 4.04 0.39 5.37
C SER A 106 3.10 -0.73 5.77
N GLN A 107 1.82 -0.64 5.38
CA GLN A 107 0.82 -1.67 5.67
C GLN A 107 1.19 -3.01 5.00
N GLU A 108 1.65 -2.97 3.75
CA GLU A 108 1.96 -4.14 2.94
C GLU A 108 3.22 -4.86 3.46
N VAL A 109 4.30 -4.14 3.77
CA VAL A 109 5.51 -4.74 4.37
C VAL A 109 5.30 -5.19 5.81
N GLY A 110 4.40 -4.54 6.56
CA GLY A 110 3.98 -4.92 7.92
C GLY A 110 3.23 -6.25 8.01
N ARG A 111 3.04 -6.96 6.89
CA ARG A 111 2.59 -8.35 6.87
C ARG A 111 3.71 -9.34 7.18
N GLY A 112 4.97 -8.97 6.93
CA GLY A 112 6.12 -9.81 7.23
C GLY A 112 6.46 -9.83 8.72
N GLY A 113 6.98 -10.95 9.23
CA GLY A 113 7.64 -11.00 10.55
C GLY A 113 6.70 -10.82 11.75
N ARG A 114 5.41 -11.16 11.63
CA ARG A 114 4.43 -10.98 12.72
C ARG A 114 4.60 -11.95 13.89
N ASP A 115 5.39 -12.99 13.71
CA ASP A 115 5.92 -13.86 14.76
C ASP A 115 7.17 -13.30 15.47
N GLY A 116 7.58 -12.07 15.13
CA GLY A 116 8.78 -11.43 15.67
C GLY A 116 10.09 -11.90 15.02
N GLN A 117 10.04 -12.84 14.08
CA GLN A 117 11.23 -13.32 13.38
C GLN A 117 11.57 -12.41 12.18
N PRO A 118 12.86 -12.35 11.78
CA PRO A 118 13.28 -11.51 10.67
C PRO A 118 12.47 -11.76 9.38
N ALA A 119 12.07 -10.66 8.75
CA ALA A 119 11.49 -10.67 7.41
C ALA A 119 12.19 -9.63 6.53
N THR A 120 12.23 -9.88 5.22
CA THR A 120 12.89 -8.98 4.26
C THR A 120 11.89 -8.37 3.30
N ALA A 121 11.86 -7.04 3.20
CA ALA A 121 11.14 -6.34 2.15
C ALA A 121 12.09 -5.94 1.03
N LEU A 122 11.72 -6.22 -0.22
CA LEU A 122 12.39 -5.70 -1.41
C LEU A 122 11.41 -4.85 -2.21
N LEU A 123 11.75 -3.59 -2.44
CA LEU A 123 11.05 -2.72 -3.37
C LEU A 123 11.88 -2.59 -4.65
N LEU A 124 11.36 -3.11 -5.76
CA LEU A 124 11.95 -2.91 -7.07
C LEU A 124 11.56 -1.54 -7.60
N VAL A 125 12.56 -0.84 -8.12
CA VAL A 125 12.45 0.50 -8.67
C VAL A 125 13.16 0.45 -10.01
N SER A 126 12.45 0.73 -11.11
CA SER A 126 12.95 0.58 -12.48
C SER A 126 14.04 1.60 -12.84
N GLU A 127 14.03 2.77 -12.21
CA GLU A 127 15.00 3.88 -12.29
C GLU A 127 14.91 4.65 -10.96
N PRO A 128 15.99 5.23 -10.39
CA PRO A 128 15.95 5.92 -9.09
C PRO A 128 14.78 6.89 -8.91
N THR A 129 14.32 7.51 -10.00
CA THR A 129 13.17 8.42 -10.01
C THR A 129 11.80 7.73 -10.07
N GLY A 130 11.69 6.48 -10.50
CA GLY A 130 10.40 5.76 -10.68
C GLY A 130 9.39 6.52 -11.58
N LEU A 131 9.87 7.52 -12.33
CA LEU A 131 9.05 8.56 -12.97
C LEU A 131 9.02 8.43 -14.49
N LEU A 132 9.91 7.61 -15.08
CA LEU A 132 10.04 7.49 -16.53
C LEU A 132 9.26 6.31 -17.13
N ASP A 133 8.90 5.30 -16.34
CA ASP A 133 7.97 4.27 -16.82
C ASP A 133 6.61 4.95 -17.13
N PRO A 134 6.12 4.89 -18.38
CA PRO A 134 4.83 5.49 -18.74
C PRO A 134 3.68 4.97 -17.88
N SER A 135 3.75 3.73 -17.38
CA SER A 135 2.74 3.14 -16.51
C SER A 135 2.71 3.79 -15.12
N ASP A 136 3.87 4.19 -14.57
CA ASP A 136 3.97 4.92 -13.31
C ASP A 136 3.34 6.32 -13.43
N ARG A 137 3.61 7.04 -14.53
CA ARG A 137 2.99 8.34 -14.80
C ARG A 137 1.48 8.24 -14.96
N GLN A 138 1.01 7.26 -15.73
CA GLN A 138 -0.43 7.03 -15.94
C GLN A 138 -1.13 6.73 -14.61
N MET A 139 -0.50 5.94 -13.73
CA MET A 139 -1.06 5.59 -12.43
C MET A 139 -1.13 6.81 -11.50
N ARG A 140 -0.08 7.63 -11.42
CA ARG A 140 -0.13 8.88 -10.64
C ARG A 140 -1.23 9.81 -11.14
N GLN A 141 -1.36 9.97 -12.46
CA GLN A 141 -2.43 10.77 -13.04
C GLN A 141 -3.81 10.19 -12.73
N PHE A 142 -3.97 8.87 -12.80
CA PHE A 142 -5.22 8.21 -12.43
C PHE A 142 -5.57 8.43 -10.96
N PHE A 143 -4.60 8.30 -10.06
CA PHE A 143 -4.78 8.53 -8.63
C PHE A 143 -5.15 9.99 -8.32
N GLN A 144 -4.41 10.95 -8.91
CA GLN A 144 -4.71 12.37 -8.79
C GLN A 144 -6.11 12.71 -9.31
N ARG A 145 -6.50 12.17 -10.47
CA ARG A 145 -7.85 12.34 -11.02
C ARG A 145 -8.92 11.72 -10.13
N SER A 146 -8.66 10.53 -9.59
CA SER A 146 -9.60 9.85 -8.69
C SER A 146 -9.81 10.65 -7.40
N GLN A 147 -8.74 11.18 -6.79
CA GLN A 147 -8.88 12.08 -5.65
C GLN A 147 -9.61 13.37 -6.00
N ALA A 148 -9.29 13.98 -7.16
CA ALA A 148 -9.99 15.16 -7.66
C ALA A 148 -11.49 14.92 -7.80
N ASP A 149 -11.87 13.78 -8.34
CA ASP A 149 -13.27 13.38 -8.51
C ASP A 149 -13.97 13.22 -7.15
N LEU A 150 -13.34 12.55 -6.18
CA LEU A 150 -13.90 12.40 -4.82
C LEU A 150 -14.07 13.75 -4.12
N VAL A 151 -13.08 14.64 -4.23
CA VAL A 151 -13.14 16.00 -3.68
C VAL A 151 -14.23 16.81 -4.36
N ALA A 152 -14.35 16.75 -5.68
CA ALA A 152 -15.39 17.45 -6.44
C ALA A 152 -16.80 16.97 -6.05
N LYS A 153 -16.99 15.65 -5.91
CA LYS A 153 -18.24 15.06 -5.43
C LYS A 153 -18.59 15.52 -4.01
N ALA A 154 -17.61 15.50 -3.10
CA ALA A 154 -17.80 15.97 -1.74
C ALA A 154 -18.16 17.47 -1.69
N ALA A 155 -17.48 18.30 -2.49
CA ALA A 155 -17.76 19.72 -2.60
C ALA A 155 -19.17 20.01 -3.14
N ALA A 156 -19.70 19.18 -4.03
CA ALA A 156 -21.05 19.31 -4.56
C ALA A 156 -22.16 18.92 -3.55
N ILE A 157 -21.82 18.08 -2.57
CA ILE A 157 -22.75 17.59 -1.54
C ILE A 157 -22.69 18.46 -0.28
N ALA A 158 -21.51 18.92 0.13
CA ALA A 158 -21.30 19.61 1.41
C ALA A 158 -22.30 20.75 1.69
N PRO A 159 -22.65 21.64 0.73
CA PRO A 159 -23.63 22.72 0.97
C PRO A 159 -25.06 22.23 1.27
N LYS A 160 -25.37 20.97 0.94
CA LYS A 160 -26.70 20.36 1.11
C LYS A 160 -26.84 19.59 2.43
N LEU A 161 -25.73 19.38 3.14
CA LEU A 161 -25.73 18.61 4.37
C LEU A 161 -26.31 19.42 5.54
N PRO A 162 -27.13 18.82 6.41
CA PRO A 162 -27.55 19.47 7.64
C PRO A 162 -26.35 19.68 8.57
N ARG A 163 -26.40 20.74 9.40
CA ARG A 163 -25.32 21.10 10.35
C ARG A 163 -24.97 19.95 11.31
N THR A 164 -25.95 19.13 11.66
CA THR A 164 -25.79 17.95 12.51
C THR A 164 -26.65 16.83 11.95
N GLY A 165 -26.20 15.58 12.08
CA GLY A 165 -26.97 14.44 11.57
C GLY A 165 -26.31 13.09 11.85
N GLN A 166 -26.99 12.03 11.41
CA GLN A 166 -26.49 10.66 11.44
C GLN A 166 -25.79 10.35 10.11
N ALA A 167 -24.56 9.80 10.15
CA ALA A 167 -23.80 9.44 8.97
C ALA A 167 -24.53 8.46 8.05
N GLU A 168 -25.26 7.51 8.65
CA GLU A 168 -26.02 6.50 7.90
C GLU A 168 -27.16 7.13 7.09
N ALA A 169 -27.88 8.11 7.67
CA ALA A 169 -28.93 8.83 6.95
C ALA A 169 -28.37 9.59 5.74
N ILE A 170 -27.22 10.26 5.90
CA ILE A 170 -26.54 10.95 4.80
C ILE A 170 -26.06 9.97 3.73
N ALA A 171 -25.56 8.80 4.12
CA ALA A 171 -25.12 7.77 3.17
C ALA A 171 -26.28 7.15 2.38
N GLN A 172 -27.50 7.14 2.94
CA GLN A 172 -28.71 6.68 2.25
C GLN A 172 -29.28 7.75 1.30
N GLU A 173 -29.22 9.02 1.70
CA GLU A 173 -29.75 10.14 0.91
C GLU A 173 -28.82 10.54 -0.25
N PHE A 174 -27.51 10.55 -0.01
CA PHE A 174 -26.51 10.96 -0.99
C PHE A 174 -25.59 9.78 -1.33
N PRO A 175 -25.47 9.38 -2.61
CA PRO A 175 -24.61 8.26 -3.02
C PRO A 175 -23.14 8.37 -2.55
N ASP A 176 -22.59 9.60 -2.53
CA ASP A 176 -21.22 9.88 -2.06
C ASP A 176 -21.21 10.57 -0.67
N GLY A 177 -22.32 10.50 0.08
CA GLY A 177 -22.51 11.20 1.34
C GLY A 177 -21.50 10.81 2.42
N ALA A 178 -21.25 9.49 2.59
CA ALA A 178 -20.25 9.00 3.54
C ALA A 178 -18.83 9.50 3.21
N ILE A 179 -18.49 9.57 1.92
CA ILE A 179 -17.19 10.08 1.44
C ILE A 179 -17.09 11.58 1.75
N ALA A 180 -18.16 12.34 1.51
CA ALA A 180 -18.22 13.76 1.81
C ALA A 180 -17.98 14.04 3.30
N LEU A 181 -18.65 13.29 4.20
CA LEU A 181 -18.44 13.41 5.64
C LEU A 181 -17.00 13.09 6.05
N GLY A 182 -16.43 12.01 5.49
CA GLY A 182 -15.03 11.64 5.75
C GLY A 182 -14.04 12.73 5.32
N LEU A 183 -14.24 13.32 4.14
CA LEU A 183 -13.39 14.40 3.62
C LEU A 183 -13.55 15.69 4.43
N LEU A 184 -14.78 16.04 4.83
CA LEU A 184 -15.02 17.19 5.70
C LEU A 184 -14.30 17.01 7.05
N HIS A 185 -14.31 15.80 7.61
CA HIS A 185 -13.57 15.50 8.83
C HIS A 185 -12.06 15.65 8.64
N SER A 186 -11.50 15.08 7.57
CA SER A 186 -10.07 15.16 7.30
C SER A 186 -9.56 16.59 7.10
N PHE A 187 -10.42 17.51 6.65
CA PHE A 187 -10.10 18.92 6.50
C PHE A 187 -10.47 19.78 7.71
N GLY A 188 -10.92 19.18 8.82
CA GLY A 188 -11.27 19.90 10.05
C GLY A 188 -12.61 20.63 10.00
N HIS A 189 -13.43 20.37 8.98
CA HIS A 189 -14.76 20.96 8.80
C HIS A 189 -15.89 20.14 9.45
N LEU A 190 -15.56 18.97 10.02
CA LEU A 190 -16.52 18.10 10.69
C LEU A 190 -15.87 17.48 11.92
N ILE A 191 -16.65 17.42 13.00
CA ILE A 191 -16.32 16.62 14.19
C ILE A 191 -17.35 15.49 14.34
N TRP A 192 -16.85 14.33 14.78
CA TRP A 192 -17.67 13.21 15.18
C TRP A 192 -18.03 13.39 16.66
N ARG A 193 -19.31 13.62 16.97
CA ARG A 193 -19.81 13.67 18.35
C ARG A 193 -19.93 12.27 18.94
N THR A 194 -20.29 11.31 18.09
CA THR A 194 -20.28 9.88 18.37
C THR A 194 -19.74 9.16 17.13
N PRO A 195 -19.55 7.82 17.14
CA PRO A 195 -19.13 7.09 15.95
C PRO A 195 -20.06 7.24 14.73
N PHE A 196 -21.30 7.72 14.92
CA PHE A 196 -22.30 7.86 13.85
C PHE A 196 -22.87 9.27 13.74
N GLU A 197 -22.75 10.10 14.77
CA GLU A 197 -23.26 11.47 14.77
C GLU A 197 -22.16 12.48 14.45
N TYR A 198 -22.45 13.38 13.52
CA TYR A 198 -21.54 14.43 13.12
C TYR A 198 -22.08 15.83 13.40
N GLU A 199 -21.16 16.78 13.48
CA GLU A 199 -21.44 18.20 13.47
C GLU A 199 -20.46 18.93 12.54
N LEU A 200 -20.99 19.74 11.63
CA LEU A 200 -20.22 20.59 10.73
C LEU A 200 -19.70 21.82 11.47
N GLN A 201 -18.46 22.17 11.18
CA GLN A 201 -17.76 23.33 11.73
C GLN A 201 -17.68 24.43 10.67
N GLY A 202 -18.06 25.65 11.03
CA GLY A 202 -18.08 26.79 10.11
C GLY A 202 -19.17 26.71 9.03
N GLU A 203 -19.14 27.66 8.09
CA GLU A 203 -20.15 27.83 7.04
C GLU A 203 -19.58 27.79 5.61
N ASN A 204 -18.25 27.88 5.46
CA ASN A 204 -17.57 27.90 4.18
C ASN A 204 -16.59 26.72 4.08
N TRP A 205 -17.14 25.55 3.80
CA TRP A 205 -16.38 24.30 3.71
C TRP A 205 -15.61 24.25 2.39
N ARG A 206 -14.38 24.75 2.45
CA ARG A 206 -13.45 24.69 1.31
C ARG A 206 -12.72 23.36 1.33
N PHE A 207 -12.78 22.67 0.21
CA PHE A 207 -11.94 21.51 -0.04
C PHE A 207 -10.66 21.99 -0.72
N PRO A 208 -9.48 21.76 -0.12
CA PRO A 208 -8.22 22.07 -0.79
C PRO A 208 -8.10 21.22 -2.07
N PRO A 209 -7.30 21.66 -3.05
CA PRO A 209 -7.00 20.83 -4.20
C PRO A 209 -6.40 19.49 -3.74
N PRO A 210 -6.62 18.40 -4.50
CA PRO A 210 -6.12 17.08 -4.16
C PRO A 210 -4.65 17.11 -3.79
N ASP A 211 -4.35 16.59 -2.62
CA ASP A 211 -3.00 16.66 -2.07
C ASP A 211 -2.08 15.69 -2.82
N SER A 212 -1.00 16.22 -3.39
CA SER A 212 0.06 15.41 -3.99
C SER A 212 1.04 14.87 -2.95
N THR A 213 0.96 15.32 -1.69
CA THR A 213 1.85 14.94 -0.59
C THR A 213 1.96 13.42 -0.42
N PRO A 214 0.89 12.60 -0.44
CA PRO A 214 1.04 11.15 -0.30
C PRO A 214 1.89 10.50 -1.40
N LEU A 215 1.80 11.01 -2.63
CA LEU A 215 2.64 10.55 -3.75
C LEU A 215 4.07 11.07 -3.63
N ALA A 216 4.25 12.28 -3.09
CA ALA A 216 5.56 12.89 -2.86
C ALA A 216 6.31 12.17 -1.74
N GLU A 217 5.65 11.85 -0.63
CA GLU A 217 6.23 11.10 0.49
C GLU A 217 6.77 9.74 0.07
N MET A 218 6.05 9.00 -0.78
CA MET A 218 6.54 7.73 -1.31
C MET A 218 7.77 7.92 -2.20
N GLN A 219 7.81 9.00 -2.99
CA GLN A 219 8.98 9.34 -3.79
C GLN A 219 10.19 9.70 -2.90
N ASP A 220 9.97 10.54 -1.89
CA ASP A 220 11.00 10.92 -0.92
C ASP A 220 11.52 9.71 -0.16
N PHE A 221 10.65 8.74 0.16
CA PHE A 221 11.05 7.48 0.75
C PHE A 221 11.95 6.67 -0.19
N ILE A 222 11.64 6.58 -1.49
CA ILE A 222 12.46 5.87 -2.48
C ILE A 222 13.85 6.51 -2.60
N ASP A 223 13.89 7.84 -2.73
CA ASP A 223 15.10 8.63 -2.96
C ASP A 223 15.92 8.87 -1.68
N THR A 224 15.35 8.60 -0.51
CA THR A 224 16.00 8.89 0.76
C THR A 224 17.40 8.28 0.82
N ARG A 225 18.36 9.10 1.27
CA ARG A 225 19.73 8.68 1.57
C ARG A 225 19.89 8.31 3.05
N GLN A 226 18.86 8.52 3.86
CA GLN A 226 18.86 8.23 5.30
C GLN A 226 18.51 6.76 5.57
N CYS A 227 18.51 6.36 6.84
CA CYS A 227 17.98 5.05 7.23
C CYS A 227 16.50 4.92 6.82
N ARG A 228 16.11 3.81 6.17
CA ARG A 228 14.71 3.60 5.75
C ARG A 228 13.75 3.60 6.94
N TRP A 229 14.15 2.97 8.05
CA TRP A 229 13.37 2.94 9.29
C TRP A 229 13.25 4.33 9.92
N ALA A 230 14.32 5.12 9.92
CA ALA A 230 14.27 6.51 10.38
C ALA A 230 13.22 7.33 9.61
N PHE A 231 13.18 7.17 8.28
CA PHE A 231 12.20 7.84 7.44
C PHE A 231 10.77 7.41 7.79
N LEU A 232 10.51 6.10 7.90
CA LEU A 232 9.18 5.58 8.24
C LEU A 232 8.72 6.08 9.62
N ILE A 233 9.57 5.98 10.64
CA ILE A 233 9.26 6.44 12.01
C ILE A 233 8.88 7.93 12.00
N ALA A 234 9.67 8.77 11.32
CA ALA A 234 9.38 10.19 11.20
C ALA A 234 8.06 10.48 10.47
N ALA A 235 7.81 9.79 9.36
CA ALA A 235 6.59 9.98 8.55
C ALA A 235 5.31 9.57 9.30
N PHE A 236 5.39 8.60 10.22
CA PHE A 236 4.24 8.15 11.02
C PHE A 236 4.14 8.82 12.40
N GLY A 237 4.65 10.06 12.54
CA GLY A 237 4.37 10.92 13.70
C GLY A 237 5.45 10.96 14.77
N PHE A 238 6.63 10.38 14.53
CA PHE A 238 7.74 10.32 15.50
C PHE A 238 9.03 10.94 14.92
N PRO A 239 9.04 12.25 14.59
CA PRO A 239 10.15 12.88 13.87
C PRO A 239 11.45 12.94 14.68
N GLU A 240 11.38 13.08 16.01
CA GLU A 240 12.58 13.11 16.86
C GLU A 240 13.23 11.72 16.95
N GLU A 241 12.44 10.69 17.17
CA GLU A 241 12.87 9.29 17.20
C GLU A 241 13.46 8.89 15.84
N GLY A 242 12.82 9.31 14.75
CA GLY A 242 13.30 9.11 13.39
C GLY A 242 14.70 9.71 13.17
N ARG A 243 14.94 10.97 13.57
CA ARG A 243 16.24 11.66 13.37
C ARG A 243 17.44 10.85 13.89
N HIS A 244 17.29 10.25 15.07
CA HIS A 244 18.36 9.53 15.75
C HIS A 244 18.44 8.04 15.36
N THR A 245 17.43 7.50 14.69
CA THR A 245 17.38 6.09 14.34
C THR A 245 18.43 5.70 13.30
N ARG A 246 19.19 4.64 13.59
CA ARG A 246 20.12 3.97 12.68
C ARG A 246 19.94 2.47 12.83
N CYS A 247 19.06 1.87 12.02
CA CYS A 247 18.61 0.49 12.25
C CYS A 247 19.66 -0.60 11.97
N GLY A 248 20.76 -0.29 11.27
CA GLY A 248 21.78 -1.28 10.88
C GLY A 248 21.35 -2.31 9.83
N VAL A 249 20.05 -2.54 9.65
CA VAL A 249 19.51 -3.65 8.85
C VAL A 249 18.95 -3.26 7.48
N CYS A 250 18.61 -1.98 7.25
CA CYS A 250 18.12 -1.53 5.93
C CYS A 250 19.26 -1.38 4.92
N ASP A 251 18.91 -1.34 3.62
CA ASP A 251 19.85 -1.15 2.51
C ASP A 251 20.77 0.06 2.71
N ARG A 252 20.22 1.21 3.14
CA ARG A 252 20.99 2.44 3.38
C ARG A 252 21.95 2.35 4.56
N CYS A 253 21.54 1.70 5.64
CA CYS A 253 22.42 1.46 6.80
C CYS A 253 23.55 0.50 6.44
N ARG A 254 23.25 -0.59 5.74
CA ARG A 254 24.24 -1.57 5.28
C ARG A 254 25.27 -0.95 4.33
N GLN A 255 24.83 -0.14 3.36
CA GLN A 255 25.73 0.60 2.46
C GLN A 255 26.70 1.54 3.20
N ARG A 256 26.31 2.04 4.37
CA ARG A 256 27.11 2.95 5.20
C ARG A 256 27.90 2.24 6.31
N GLY A 257 27.86 0.90 6.38
CA GLY A 257 28.55 0.13 7.42
C GLY A 257 28.02 0.37 8.84
N VAL A 258 26.76 0.78 8.98
CA VAL A 258 26.14 0.94 10.32
C VAL A 258 25.97 -0.45 10.95
N PRO A 259 26.46 -0.69 12.19
CA PRO A 259 26.30 -1.96 12.87
C PRO A 259 24.83 -2.36 13.01
N GLY A 260 24.54 -3.64 12.82
CA GLY A 260 23.23 -4.24 13.12
C GLY A 260 22.98 -4.35 14.63
N PRO A 261 21.71 -4.53 15.04
CA PRO A 261 21.35 -4.92 16.40
C PRO A 261 21.84 -6.33 16.75
#